data_AF-A0AB36V0T9-F1
#
_entry.id   AF-A0AB36V0T9-F1
#
_cell.length_a   1.000
_cell.length_b   1.000
_cell.length_c   1.000
_cell.angle_alpha   90.00
_cell.angle_beta   90.00
_cell.angle_gamma   90.00
#
_symmetry.space_group_name_H-M   'P 1'
#
loop_
_entity.id
_entity.type
_entity.pdbx_description
1 polymer ?
#
loop_
_entity_poly.entity_id
_entity_poly.type
_entity_poly.pdbx_seq_one_letter_code
_entity_poly.pdbx_strand_id
1 'polypeptide(L)'
;MDSIAIQSSVRNLADAYTRFFKKQNSAPRFKSKKNNVQSYTTKQTNENIAVVGNKIKLPKLGLVRFAKSREVEGRIVNATVRRNPSGRYFVSLLVETEVQELPKTHSYIGIDVGLKDFAILSDG
;
A
#
# COMPACT_ATOMS: atom_id res chain seq x y z
N MET A 1 -1.79 21.23 9.14
CA MET A 1 -1.26 19.84 9.13
C MET A 1 -2.39 18.84 8.96
N ASP A 2 -2.18 17.71 8.27
CA ASP A 2 -3.12 16.58 8.28
C ASP A 2 -2.89 15.74 9.55
N SER A 3 -3.86 15.74 10.47
CA SER A 3 -3.77 15.01 11.73
C SER A 3 -3.81 13.49 11.54
N ILE A 4 -4.46 13.01 10.48
CA ILE A 4 -4.65 11.58 10.21
C ILE A 4 -3.32 10.92 9.86
N ALA A 5 -2.47 11.63 9.12
CA ALA A 5 -1.15 11.15 8.76
C ALA A 5 -0.20 11.00 9.96
N ILE A 6 -0.34 11.88 10.96
CA ILE A 6 0.40 11.77 12.22
C ILE A 6 -0.05 10.51 12.96
N GLN A 7 -1.36 10.28 13.08
CA GLN A 7 -1.88 9.06 13.69
C GLN A 7 -1.45 7.79 12.93
N SER A 8 -1.34 7.84 11.59
CA SER A 8 -0.80 6.72 10.81
C SER A 8 0.65 6.41 11.17
N SER A 9 1.48 7.44 11.36
CA SER A 9 2.87 7.27 11.79
C SER A 9 2.98 6.62 13.16
N VAL A 10 2.11 6.99 14.11
CA VAL A 10 2.05 6.37 15.44
C VAL A 10 1.62 4.90 15.36
N ARG A 11 0.62 4.57 14.54
CA ARG A 11 0.21 3.16 14.33
C ARG A 11 1.34 2.33 13.73
N ASN A 12 2.08 2.88 12.76
CA ASN A 12 3.24 2.20 12.18
C ASN A 12 4.35 1.96 13.22
N LEU A 13 4.56 2.92 14.12
CA LEU A 13 5.52 2.76 15.22
C LEU A 13 5.10 1.65 16.19
N ALA A 14 3.82 1.61 16.57
CA ALA A 14 3.28 0.58 17.45
C ALA A 14 3.45 -0.83 16.83
N ASP A 15 3.06 -1.00 15.56
CA ASP A 15 3.25 -2.27 14.84
C ASP A 15 4.73 -2.67 14.75
N ALA A 16 5.63 -1.71 14.47
CA ALA A 16 7.06 -1.97 14.40
C ALA A 16 7.62 -2.49 15.73
N TYR A 17 7.21 -1.91 16.87
CA TYR A 17 7.59 -2.41 18.19
C TYR A 17 6.95 -3.76 18.51
N THR A 18 5.68 -3.98 18.16
CA THR A 18 5.04 -5.30 18.31
C THR A 18 5.84 -6.39 17.58
N ARG A 19 6.30 -6.13 16.36
CA ARG A 19 7.15 -7.06 15.58
C ARG A 19 8.53 -7.24 16.20
N PHE A 20 9.14 -6.17 16.73
CA PHE A 20 10.41 -6.25 17.44
C PHE A 20 10.33 -7.17 18.66
N PHE A 21 9.30 -7.02 19.50
CA PHE A 21 9.11 -7.89 20.68
C PHE A 21 8.78 -9.34 20.31
N LYS A 22 8.14 -9.56 19.16
CA LYS A 22 7.94 -10.90 18.57
C LYS A 22 9.21 -11.48 17.93
N LYS A 23 10.36 -10.79 18.01
CA LYS A 23 11.65 -11.17 17.39
C LYS A 23 11.57 -11.35 15.86
N GLN A 24 10.62 -10.69 15.20
CA GLN A 24 10.46 -10.74 13.75
C GLN A 24 11.33 -9.72 13.02
N ASN A 25 11.67 -8.61 13.69
CA ASN A 25 12.45 -7.50 13.14
C ASN A 25 13.41 -6.94 14.19
N SER A 26 14.43 -6.21 13.73
CA SER A 26 15.30 -5.40 14.60
C SER A 26 14.55 -4.20 15.21
N ALA A 27 15.17 -3.58 16.23
CA ALA A 27 14.61 -2.40 16.90
C ALA A 27 14.25 -1.29 15.88
N PRO A 28 13.04 -0.70 15.96
CA PRO A 28 12.64 0.40 15.08
C PRO A 28 13.57 1.61 15.22
N ARG A 29 13.75 2.35 14.12
CA ARG A 29 14.58 3.57 14.08
C ARG A 29 13.76 4.74 13.58
N PHE A 30 14.03 5.94 14.11
CA PHE A 30 13.43 7.17 13.59
C PHE A 30 13.81 7.41 12.13
N LYS A 31 12.85 7.85 11.34
CA LYS A 31 13.07 8.18 9.93
C LYS A 31 13.90 9.46 9.82
N SER A 32 15.07 9.36 9.20
CA SER A 32 15.92 10.51 8.92
C SER A 32 15.29 11.45 7.88
N LYS A 33 15.44 12.76 8.07
CA LYS A 33 15.09 13.77 7.05
C LYS A 33 15.94 13.60 5.77
N LYS A 34 17.15 13.07 5.91
CA LYS A 34 18.07 12.76 4.79
C LYS A 34 17.72 11.45 4.06
N ASN A 35 16.66 10.75 4.47
CA ASN A 35 16.24 9.55 3.75
C ASN A 35 15.71 9.94 2.37
N ASN A 36 16.35 9.43 1.32
CA ASN A 36 15.96 9.65 -0.08
C ASN A 36 14.58 9.07 -0.42
N VAL A 37 14.03 8.21 0.44
CA VAL A 37 12.68 7.69 0.36
C VAL A 37 11.81 8.33 1.45
N GLN A 38 10.88 9.16 1.01
CA GLN A 38 9.92 9.83 1.89
C GLN A 38 8.50 9.34 1.58
N SER A 39 7.67 9.24 2.61
CA SER A 39 6.31 8.74 2.46
C SER A 39 5.40 9.40 3.47
N TYR A 40 4.16 9.57 3.04
CA TYR A 40 3.05 10.17 3.77
C TYR A 40 1.83 9.29 3.51
N THR A 41 1.18 8.80 4.56
CA THR A 41 -0.01 7.96 4.46
C THR A 41 -1.15 8.65 5.18
N THR A 42 -2.30 8.76 4.52
CA THR A 42 -3.52 9.32 5.10
C THR A 42 -4.70 8.40 4.84
N LYS A 43 -5.65 8.36 5.76
CA LYS A 43 -6.82 7.47 5.70
C LYS A 43 -8.03 8.22 5.18
N GLN A 44 -8.90 7.48 4.52
CA GLN A 44 -10.18 8.02 4.09
C GLN A 44 -11.04 8.33 5.31
N THR A 45 -11.42 9.59 5.46
CA THR A 45 -12.38 10.07 6.46
C THR A 45 -13.23 11.16 5.82
N ASN A 46 -14.55 11.04 5.86
CA ASN A 46 -15.48 12.04 5.34
C ASN A 46 -15.11 12.50 3.90
N GLU A 47 -14.79 11.53 3.02
CA GLU A 47 -14.49 11.77 1.59
C GLU A 47 -13.33 12.77 1.34
N ASN A 48 -12.38 12.83 2.26
CA ASN A 48 -11.18 13.65 2.12
C ASN A 48 -10.22 13.13 1.03
N ILE A 49 -10.35 11.86 0.64
CA ILE A 49 -9.64 11.22 -0.48
C ILE A 49 -10.67 10.82 -1.55
N ALA A 50 -10.41 11.19 -2.80
CA ALA A 50 -11.29 10.80 -3.93
C ALA A 50 -10.50 10.79 -5.23
N VAL A 51 -10.92 9.97 -6.19
CA VAL A 51 -10.40 10.02 -7.57
C VAL A 51 -11.47 10.67 -8.44
N VAL A 52 -11.10 11.75 -9.13
CA VAL A 52 -11.99 12.54 -10.00
C VAL A 52 -11.31 12.69 -11.36
N GLY A 53 -11.74 11.89 -12.34
CA GLY A 53 -11.06 11.81 -13.63
C GLY A 53 -9.58 11.46 -13.46
N ASN A 54 -8.67 12.28 -14.01
CA ASN A 54 -7.22 12.12 -13.88
C ASN A 54 -6.60 12.85 -12.67
N LYS A 55 -7.41 13.16 -11.66
CA LYS A 55 -6.98 13.86 -10.45
C LYS A 55 -7.32 13.05 -9.21
N ILE A 56 -6.46 13.14 -8.21
CA ILE A 56 -6.70 12.60 -6.88
C ILE A 56 -6.86 13.76 -5.90
N LYS A 57 -7.94 13.75 -5.13
CA LYS A 57 -8.15 14.62 -3.98
C LYS A 57 -7.36 14.05 -2.80
N LEU A 58 -6.49 14.86 -2.21
CA LEU A 58 -5.73 14.51 -1.01
C LEU A 58 -6.01 15.55 0.10
N PRO A 59 -5.97 15.15 1.38
CA PRO A 59 -6.06 16.08 2.49
C PRO A 59 -5.00 17.19 2.38
N LYS A 60 -5.44 18.44 2.58
CA LYS A 60 -4.62 19.67 2.53
C LYS A 60 -4.05 20.05 1.16
N LEU A 61 -3.75 19.09 0.29
CA LEU A 61 -3.25 19.34 -1.08
C LEU A 61 -4.36 19.58 -2.10
N GLY A 62 -5.58 19.12 -1.83
CA GLY A 62 -6.69 19.24 -2.78
C GLY A 62 -6.52 18.31 -3.98
N LEU A 63 -7.00 18.74 -5.15
CA LEU A 63 -6.96 17.95 -6.39
C LEU A 63 -5.59 18.04 -7.06
N VAL A 64 -4.91 16.89 -7.17
CA VAL A 64 -3.60 16.76 -7.80
C VAL A 64 -3.71 15.84 -9.01
N ARG A 65 -3.14 16.24 -10.16
CA ARG A 65 -3.10 15.38 -11.34
C ARG A 65 -2.21 14.16 -11.08
N PHE A 66 -2.67 12.98 -11.49
CA PHE A 66 -1.88 11.76 -11.42
C PHE A 66 -2.16 10.87 -12.65
N ALA A 67 -1.21 9.98 -12.95
CA ALA A 67 -1.40 8.95 -13.95
C ALA A 67 -1.99 7.70 -13.28
N LYS A 68 -3.16 7.26 -13.74
CA LYS A 68 -3.78 6.02 -13.26
C LYS A 68 -3.06 4.82 -13.86
N SER A 69 -2.74 3.83 -13.03
CA SER A 69 -2.30 2.51 -13.50
C SER A 69 -3.47 1.57 -13.79
N ARG A 70 -4.62 1.81 -13.15
CA ARG A 70 -5.90 1.11 -13.32
C ARG A 70 -7.04 1.99 -12.81
N GLU A 71 -8.28 1.64 -13.17
CA GLU A 71 -9.44 2.25 -12.54
C GLU A 71 -9.58 1.81 -11.07
N VAL A 72 -10.19 2.68 -10.28
CA VAL A 72 -10.35 2.48 -8.83
C VAL A 72 -11.79 2.06 -8.57
N GLU A 73 -11.97 0.77 -8.34
CA GLU A 73 -13.26 0.15 -8.04
C GLU A 73 -13.35 -0.17 -6.55
N GLY A 74 -14.46 0.20 -5.92
CA GLY A 74 -14.69 -0.02 -4.50
C GLY A 74 -14.32 1.18 -3.61
N ARG A 75 -14.23 0.92 -2.31
CA ARG A 75 -14.04 1.95 -1.28
C ARG A 75 -12.57 2.19 -1.01
N ILE A 76 -12.10 3.42 -1.24
CA ILE A 76 -10.75 3.82 -0.84
C ILE A 76 -10.64 3.81 0.70
N VAL A 77 -9.68 3.06 1.22
CA VAL A 77 -9.38 2.93 2.65
C VAL A 77 -8.30 3.94 3.07
N ASN A 78 -7.22 4.03 2.29
CA ASN A 78 -6.14 4.98 2.53
C ASN A 78 -5.35 5.28 1.24
N ALA A 79 -4.60 6.39 1.28
CA ALA A 79 -3.67 6.78 0.24
C ALA A 79 -2.28 6.97 0.84
N THR A 80 -1.27 6.41 0.18
CA THR A 80 0.14 6.61 0.52
C THR A 80 0.84 7.32 -0.61
N VAL A 81 1.29 8.55 -0.37
CA VAL A 81 2.16 9.29 -1.28
C VAL A 81 3.61 8.99 -0.93
N ARG A 82 4.38 8.50 -1.91
CA ARG A 82 5.80 8.18 -1.75
C ARG A 82 6.63 8.99 -2.74
N ARG A 83 7.69 9.62 -2.23
CA ARG A 83 8.77 10.21 -3.02
C ARG A 83 9.92 9.22 -3.10
N ASN A 84 10.35 8.87 -4.29
CA ASN A 84 11.51 8.02 -4.51
C ASN A 84 12.81 8.86 -4.56
N PRO A 85 14.00 8.21 -4.59
CA PRO A 85 15.28 8.92 -4.67
C PRO A 85 15.45 9.79 -5.93
N SER A 86 14.78 9.44 -7.03
CA SER A 86 14.80 10.24 -8.26
C SER A 86 13.87 11.47 -8.19
N GLY A 87 13.30 11.77 -7.01
CA GLY A 87 12.39 12.90 -6.81
C GLY A 87 10.97 12.70 -7.36
N ARG A 88 10.66 11.55 -7.97
CA ARG A 88 9.33 11.23 -8.50
C ARG A 88 8.38 10.84 -7.38
N TYR A 89 7.13 11.28 -7.52
CA TYR A 89 6.05 10.98 -6.59
C TYR A 89 5.14 9.91 -7.16
N PHE A 90 4.75 8.98 -6.30
CA PHE A 90 3.80 7.92 -6.59
C PHE A 90 2.72 7.91 -5.52
N VAL A 91 1.50 7.56 -5.89
CA VAL A 91 0.41 7.33 -4.95
C VAL A 91 -0.03 5.87 -5.01
N SER A 92 -0.07 5.23 -3.85
CA SER A 92 -0.66 3.91 -3.67
C SER A 92 -1.99 4.07 -2.95
N LEU A 93 -3.06 3.55 -3.57
CA LEU A 93 -4.40 3.52 -2.99
C LEU A 93 -4.65 2.11 -2.46
N LEU A 94 -5.01 2.02 -1.17
CA LEU A 94 -5.60 0.80 -0.63
C LEU A 94 -7.11 0.90 -0.81
N VAL A 95 -7.69 -0.08 -1.47
CA VAL A 95 -9.10 -0.09 -1.85
C VAL A 95 -9.72 -1.41 -1.40
N GLU A 96 -10.85 -1.31 -0.70
CA GLU A 96 -11.70 -2.43 -0.35
C GLU A 96 -12.70 -2.64 -1.48
N THR A 97 -12.67 -3.80 -2.10
CA THR A 97 -13.53 -4.15 -3.23
C THR A 97 -14.01 -5.58 -3.09
N GLU A 98 -15.17 -5.88 -3.66
CA GLU A 98 -15.67 -7.24 -3.76
C GLU A 98 -14.85 -7.99 -4.82
N VAL A 99 -14.32 -9.15 -4.44
CA VAL A 99 -13.61 -10.04 -5.36
C VAL A 99 -14.61 -11.09 -5.81
N GLN A 100 -14.92 -11.10 -7.10
CA GLN A 100 -15.78 -12.14 -7.68
C GLN A 100 -15.01 -13.46 -7.69
N GLU A 101 -15.48 -14.42 -6.89
CA GLU A 101 -14.93 -15.77 -6.93
C GLU A 101 -15.26 -16.43 -8.27
N LEU A 102 -14.24 -16.97 -8.93
CA LEU A 102 -14.41 -17.79 -10.11
C LEU A 102 -14.95 -19.17 -9.71
N PRO A 103 -15.79 -19.81 -10.56
CA PRO A 103 -16.29 -21.15 -10.28
C PRO A 103 -15.13 -22.13 -10.12
N LYS A 104 -15.22 -23.01 -9.11
CA LYS A 104 -14.22 -24.05 -8.88
C LYS A 104 -14.18 -25.01 -10.06
N THR A 105 -12.99 -25.23 -10.59
CA THR A 105 -12.74 -26.17 -11.69
C THR A 105 -12.78 -27.63 -11.25
N HIS A 106 -12.75 -27.91 -9.94
CA HIS A 106 -12.57 -29.26 -9.35
C HIS A 106 -11.28 -29.96 -9.81
N SER A 107 -10.34 -29.21 -10.38
CA SER A 107 -8.99 -29.67 -10.66
C SER A 107 -8.04 -29.24 -9.53
N TYR A 108 -7.00 -30.04 -9.30
CA TYR A 108 -5.98 -29.79 -8.30
C TYR A 108 -4.61 -29.88 -8.99
N ILE A 109 -3.77 -28.86 -8.79
CA ILE A 109 -2.39 -28.84 -9.24
C ILE A 109 -1.51 -28.63 -8.01
N GLY A 110 -0.55 -29.54 -7.82
CA GLY A 110 0.52 -29.36 -6.86
C GLY A 110 1.57 -28.41 -7.43
N ILE A 111 2.04 -27.46 -6.62
CA ILE A 111 3.12 -26.55 -6.99
C ILE A 111 4.29 -26.83 -6.06
N ASP A 112 5.40 -27.31 -6.61
CA ASP A 112 6.68 -27.43 -5.90
C ASP A 112 7.60 -26.27 -6.27
N VAL A 113 8.23 -25.64 -5.30
CA VAL A 113 9.09 -24.46 -5.52
C VAL A 113 10.53 -24.77 -5.15
N GLY A 114 11.44 -24.59 -6.10
CA GLY A 114 12.84 -25.02 -5.97
C GLY A 114 13.86 -23.92 -6.28
N LEU A 115 15.13 -24.25 -6.05
CA LEU A 115 16.26 -23.37 -6.39
C LEU A 115 16.71 -23.52 -7.86
N LYS A 116 16.58 -24.72 -8.42
CA LYS A 116 16.90 -25.00 -9.84
C LYS A 116 15.77 -24.54 -10.75
N ASP A 117 14.56 -24.90 -10.36
CA ASP A 117 13.32 -24.56 -11.04
C ASP A 117 12.45 -23.76 -10.07
N PHE A 118 12.05 -22.55 -10.47
CA PHE A 118 11.31 -21.63 -9.59
C PHE A 118 9.99 -22.23 -9.10
N ALA A 119 9.26 -22.88 -10.01
CA ALA A 119 8.04 -23.63 -9.71
C ALA A 119 7.87 -24.77 -10.72
N ILE A 120 7.57 -25.98 -10.25
CA ILE A 120 7.21 -27.16 -11.03
C ILE A 120 5.75 -27.50 -10.70
N LEU A 121 4.94 -27.74 -11.73
CA LEU A 121 3.55 -28.14 -11.57
C LEU A 121 3.44 -29.67 -11.62
N SER A 122 2.50 -30.25 -10.89
CA SER A 122 2.28 -31.71 -10.88
C SER A 122 1.86 -32.29 -12.24
N ASP A 123 1.43 -31.44 -13.17
CA ASP A 123 1.04 -31.78 -14.54
C ASP A 123 2.14 -31.53 -15.59
N GLY A 124 3.35 -31.11 -15.16
CA GLY A 124 4.53 -30.94 -16.02
C GLY A 124 4.83 -29.49 -16.37
#